data_AF-A0A653UIE2-F1
#
_entry.id   AF-A0A653UIE2-F1
#
_cell.length_a   1.000
_cell.length_b   1.000
_cell.length_c   1.000
_cell.angle_alpha   90.00
_cell.angle_beta   90.00
_cell.angle_gamma   90.00
#
_symmetry.space_group_name_H-M   'P 1'
#
loop_
_entity.id
_entity.type
_entity.pdbx_description
1 polymer ?
#
loop_
_entity_poly.entity_id
_entity_poly.type
_entity_poly.pdbx_seq_one_letter_code
_entity_poly.pdbx_strand_id
1 'polypeptide(L)'
;MNILFTTINKKACTTELQKKLWNGAEQYMKDQVRRKLQSLTSYIGNVNVSILIDMNKGFATVLKNNLSEEQFLIAQRMLRNKI
;
A
#
# COMPACT_ATOMS: atom_id res chain seq x y z
N MET A 1 -12.71 6.59 1.52
CA MET A 1 -11.98 5.52 0.82
C MET A 1 -11.59 4.46 1.83
N ASN A 2 -11.74 3.18 1.50
CA ASN A 2 -11.29 2.08 2.34
C ASN A 2 -10.07 1.41 1.68
N ILE A 3 -9.00 1.16 2.43
CA ILE A 3 -7.75 0.61 1.90
C ILE A 3 -7.44 -0.71 2.58
N LEU A 4 -7.42 -1.78 1.81
CA LEU A 4 -7.10 -3.14 2.25
C LEU A 4 -5.65 -3.46 1.90
N PHE A 5 -4.87 -3.95 2.87
CA PHE A 5 -3.46 -4.26 2.67
C PHE A 5 -3.21 -5.76 2.73
N THR A 6 -2.55 -6.27 1.70
CA THR A 6 -1.98 -7.62 1.67
C THR A 6 -0.46 -7.48 1.62
N THR A 7 0.23 -8.09 2.57
CA THR A 7 1.70 -8.04 2.67
C THR A 7 2.28 -9.37 2.24
N ILE A 8 3.28 -9.35 1.35
CA ILE A 8 4.02 -10.54 0.89
C ILE A 8 5.52 -10.40 1.17
N ASN A 9 6.24 -11.52 1.05
CA ASN A 9 7.70 -11.61 1.22
C ASN A 9 8.21 -11.06 2.56
N LYS A 10 7.38 -11.15 3.61
CA LYS A 10 7.79 -10.81 4.97
C LYS A 10 8.80 -11.84 5.45
N LYS A 11 10.05 -11.44 5.70
CA LYS A 11 11.09 -12.37 6.16
C LYS A 11 10.70 -12.98 7.50
N ALA A 12 10.99 -14.27 7.67
CA ALA A 12 10.95 -14.91 8.97
C ALA A 12 11.93 -14.19 9.90
N CYS A 13 11.41 -13.60 10.98
CA CYS A 13 12.21 -12.87 11.96
C CYS A 13 12.55 -13.81 13.11
N THR A 14 13.84 -14.00 13.39
CA THR A 14 14.31 -14.90 14.46
C THR A 14 14.42 -14.19 15.80
N THR A 15 14.58 -12.86 15.81
CA THR A 15 14.67 -12.06 17.04
C THR A 15 13.49 -11.10 17.20
N GLU A 16 13.21 -10.68 18.44
CA GLU A 16 12.20 -9.66 18.73
C GLU A 16 12.54 -8.30 18.10
N LEU A 17 13.82 -7.92 18.09
CA LEU A 17 14.27 -6.69 17.45
C LEU A 17 13.98 -6.71 15.95
N GLN A 18 14.25 -7.82 15.26
CA GLN A 18 13.91 -7.97 13.85
C GLN A 18 12.39 -7.88 13.62
N LYS A 19 11.59 -8.53 14.47
CA LYS A 19 10.11 -8.43 14.38
C LYS A 19 9.64 -6.99 14.52
N LYS A 20 10.18 -6.23 15.48
CA LYS A 20 9.86 -4.81 15.68
C LYS A 20 10.24 -3.97 14.47
N LEU A 21 11.45 -4.13 13.94
CA LEU A 21 11.93 -3.39 12.76
C LEU A 21 11.07 -3.68 11.52
N TRP A 22 10.76 -4.96 11.25
CA TRP A 22 9.92 -5.35 10.12
C TRP A 22 8.48 -4.85 10.23
N ASN A 23 7.88 -4.95 11.42
CA ASN A 23 6.53 -4.43 11.64
C ASN A 23 6.49 -2.89 11.54
N GLY A 24 7.54 -2.21 12.01
CA GLY A 24 7.70 -0.76 11.87
C GLY A 24 7.82 -0.35 10.41
N ALA A 25 8.65 -1.04 9.63
CA ALA A 25 8.78 -0.80 8.19
C ALA A 25 7.47 -1.04 7.43
N GLU A 26 6.76 -2.13 7.75
CA GLU A 26 5.46 -2.43 7.14
C GLU A 26 4.44 -1.32 7.45
N GLN A 27 4.39 -0.85 8.70
CA GLN A 27 3.47 0.24 9.04
C GLN A 27 3.84 1.57 8.40
N TYR A 28 5.13 1.90 8.35
CA TYR A 28 5.59 3.07 7.63
C TYR A 28 5.10 3.06 6.17
N MET A 29 5.22 1.92 5.48
CA MET A 29 4.71 1.78 4.11
C MET A 29 3.19 1.93 4.02
N LYS A 30 2.43 1.30 4.94
CA LYS A 30 0.97 1.45 4.99
C LYS A 30 0.55 2.90 5.18
N ASP A 31 1.24 3.63 6.06
CA ASP A 31 0.95 5.04 6.32
C ASP A 31 1.27 5.94 5.14
N GLN A 32 2.38 5.69 4.44
CA GLN A 32 2.71 6.41 3.21
C GLN A 32 1.66 6.18 2.12
N VAL A 33 1.23 4.93 1.93
CA VAL A 33 0.16 4.58 0.98
C VAL A 33 -1.17 5.25 1.38
N ARG A 34 -1.55 5.19 2.66
CA ARG A 34 -2.76 5.86 3.17
C ARG A 34 -2.73 7.34 2.85
N ARG A 35 -1.64 8.05 3.19
CA ARG A 35 -1.50 9.49 2.93
C ARG A 35 -1.65 9.82 1.45
N LYS A 36 -0.98 9.06 0.57
CA LYS A 36 -1.01 9.28 -0.88
C LYS A 36 -2.37 8.98 -1.53
N LEU A 37 -3.10 7.98 -1.05
CA LEU A 37 -4.40 7.62 -1.62
C LEU A 37 -5.56 8.38 -0.99
N GLN A 38 -5.47 8.74 0.29
CA GLN A 38 -6.48 9.57 0.95
C GLN A 38 -6.59 10.95 0.29
N SER A 39 -5.48 11.54 -0.17
CA SER A 39 -5.51 12.80 -0.94
C SER A 39 -6.27 12.69 -2.26
N LEU A 40 -6.51 11.47 -2.77
CA LEU A 40 -7.25 11.22 -4.00
C LEU A 40 -8.73 10.92 -3.76
N THR A 41 -9.19 10.84 -2.51
CA THR A 41 -10.59 10.51 -2.18
C THR A 41 -11.58 11.46 -2.85
N SER A 42 -11.22 12.74 -3.04
CA SER A 42 -12.03 13.73 -3.76
C SER A 42 -12.17 13.44 -5.25
N TYR A 43 -11.22 12.75 -5.87
CA TYR A 43 -11.19 12.48 -7.31
C TYR A 43 -11.75 11.10 -7.66
N ILE A 44 -11.40 10.08 -6.87
CA ILE A 44 -11.75 8.68 -7.15
C ILE A 44 -13.08 8.30 -6.47
N GLY A 45 -13.54 9.12 -5.52
CA GLY A 45 -14.72 8.86 -4.71
C GLY A 45 -14.47 7.87 -3.59
N ASN A 46 -15.55 7.38 -2.98
CA ASN A 46 -15.48 6.43 -1.88
C ASN A 46 -15.34 4.99 -2.39
N VAL A 47 -14.12 4.63 -2.82
CA VAL A 47 -13.79 3.29 -3.34
C VAL A 47 -13.07 2.41 -2.32
N ASN A 48 -13.13 1.09 -2.54
CA ASN A 48 -12.33 0.09 -1.85
C ASN A 48 -11.07 -0.19 -2.67
N VAL A 49 -9.89 0.20 -2.17
CA VAL A 49 -8.61 0.00 -2.85
C VAL A 49 -7.86 -1.15 -2.19
N SER A 50 -7.47 -2.15 -2.97
CA SER A 50 -6.64 -3.25 -2.49
C SER A 50 -5.18 -3.01 -2.84
N ILE A 51 -4.29 -3.10 -1.86
CA ILE A 51 -2.86 -2.80 -1.98
C ILE A 51 -2.04 -4.03 -1.63
N LEU A 52 -1.13 -4.38 -2.53
CA LEU A 52 -0.09 -5.38 -2.30
C LEU A 52 1.20 -4.69 -1.88
N ILE A 53 1.73 -5.03 -0.71
CA ILE A 53 3.03 -4.56 -0.22
C ILE A 53 4.05 -5.70 -0.36
N ASP A 54 5.07 -5.50 -1.20
CA ASP A 54 6.22 -6.40 -1.28
C ASP A 54 7.32 -5.90 -0.34
N MET A 55 7.42 -6.57 0.80
CA MET A 55 8.35 -6.21 1.87
C MET A 55 9.82 -6.46 1.51
N ASN A 56 10.11 -7.34 0.55
CA ASN A 56 11.49 -7.60 0.13
C ASN A 56 12.02 -6.50 -0.80
N LYS A 57 11.14 -5.94 -1.64
CA LYS A 57 11.51 -4.88 -2.58
C LYS A 57 11.14 -3.47 -2.11
N GLY A 58 10.39 -3.34 -1.01
CA GLY A 58 10.01 -2.05 -0.43
C GLY A 58 9.07 -1.22 -1.30
N PHE A 59 8.21 -1.85 -2.11
CA PHE A 59 7.21 -1.13 -2.92
C PHE A 59 5.78 -1.61 -2.63
N ALA A 60 4.82 -0.73 -2.92
CA ALA A 60 3.39 -1.01 -2.81
C ALA A 60 2.72 -0.81 -4.17
N THR A 61 1.82 -1.72 -4.53
CA THR A 61 1.11 -1.72 -5.82
C THR A 61 -0.39 -1.84 -5.60
N VAL A 62 -1.17 -1.10 -6.39
CA VAL A 62 -2.64 -1.22 -6.42
C VAL A 62 -3.03 -2.50 -7.15
N LEU A 63 -4.00 -3.24 -6.61
CA LEU A 63 -4.69 -4.32 -7.29
C LEU A 63 -5.97 -3.77 -7.93
N LYS A 64 -6.25 -4.13 -9.18
CA LYS A 64 -7.41 -3.61 -9.94
C LYS A 64 -8.76 -4.03 -9.36
N ASN A 65 -8.77 -5.03 -8.47
CA ASN A 65 -9.97 -5.63 -7.89
C ASN A 65 -10.94 -4.54 -7.38
N ASN A 66 -12.08 -4.39 -8.08
CA ASN A 66 -13.16 -3.44 -7.78
C ASN A 66 -12.92 -1.96 -8.10
N LEU A 67 -11.91 -1.63 -8.91
CA LEU A 67 -11.70 -0.29 -9.46
C LEU A 67 -12.03 -0.25 -10.96
N SER A 68 -12.62 0.85 -11.42
CA SER A 68 -12.65 1.12 -12.86
C SER A 68 -11.22 1.31 -13.39
N GLU A 69 -11.04 1.18 -14.70
CA GLU A 69 -9.72 1.33 -15.31
C GLU A 69 -9.10 2.71 -15.07
N GLU A 70 -9.90 3.76 -15.14
CA GLU A 70 -9.48 5.12 -14.83
C GLU A 70 -9.03 5.26 -13.35
N GLN A 71 -9.85 4.76 -12.42
CA GLN A 71 -9.55 4.80 -10.98
C GLN A 71 -8.27 4.03 -10.65
N PHE A 72 -8.09 2.86 -11.27
CA PHE A 72 -6.90 2.04 -11.13
C PHE A 72 -5.64 2.78 -11.62
N LEU A 73 -5.69 3.37 -12.82
CA LEU A 73 -4.56 4.10 -13.41
C LEU A 73 -4.18 5.32 -12.57
N ILE A 74 -5.16 6.07 -12.05
CA ILE A 74 -4.92 7.22 -11.17
C ILE A 74 -4.24 6.77 -9.87
N ALA A 75 -4.79 5.76 -9.20
CA ALA A 75 -4.24 5.24 -7.95
C ALA A 75 -2.83 4.66 -8.14
N GLN A 76 -2.59 3.93 -9.22
CA GLN A 76 -1.29 3.35 -9.54
C GLN A 76 -0.24 4.43 -9.84
N ARG A 77 -0.60 5.48 -10.60
CA ARG A 77 0.30 6.62 -10.87
C ARG A 77 0.71 7.33 -9.59
N MET A 78 -0.21 7.49 -8.65
CA MET A 78 0.08 8.17 -7.39
C MET A 78 1.08 7.41 -6.51
N LEU A 79 1.01 6.07 -6.49
CA LEU A 79 1.98 5.25 -5.75
C LEU A 79 3.36 5.17 -6.44
N ARG A 80 3.44 5.45 -7.74
CA ARG A 80 4.69 5.39 -8.52
C ARG A 80 5.67 6.54 -8.21
N ASN A 81 5.16 7.70 -7.78
CA ASN A 81 6.00 8.78 -7.29
C ASN A 81 6.61 8.34 -5.96
N LYS A 82 7.94 8.25 -5.88
CA LYS A 82 8.73 7.64 -4.79
C LYS A 82 8.08 7.75 -3.40
N ILE A 83 7.91 6.62 -2.72
CA ILE A 83 7.65 6.51 -1.27
C ILE A 83 8.95 6.75 -0.52
#